data_AF-A0A2M8FRV1-F1
#
_entry.id   AF-A0A2M8FRV1-F1
#
_cell.length_a   1.000
_cell.length_b   1.000
_cell.length_c   1.000
_cell.angle_alpha   90.00
_cell.angle_beta   90.00
_cell.angle_gamma   90.00
#
_symmetry.space_group_name_H-M   'P 1'
#
loop_
_entity.id
_entity.type
_entity.pdbx_description
1 polymer ?
#
loop_
_entity_poly.entity_id
_entity_poly.type
_entity_poly.pdbx_seq_one_letter_code
_entity_poly.pdbx_strand_id
1 'polypeptide(L)'
;FREYADGYHHRKEEEVLFPAIKDHPDFVLQEIIDEFMEHHEGFREYAAEIIEAINEKDYVQSYKILKRYINDLLDHIAAENEELFVLAQNLMDENQLENIYFKFKDIDMELGESRKIDFEKLINSL
;
A
#
# COMPACT_ATOMS: atom_id res chain seq x y z
N PHE A 1 -0.59 3.57 10.08
CA PHE A 1 -0.39 3.96 8.67
C PHE A 1 1.09 4.05 8.31
N ARG A 2 1.82 5.11 8.67
CA ARG A 2 3.21 5.38 8.22
C ARG A 2 4.21 4.21 8.33
N GLU A 3 4.26 3.52 9.46
CA GLU A 3 5.23 2.42 9.60
C GLU A 3 4.81 1.20 8.78
N TYR A 4 3.62 0.63 9.04
CA TYR A 4 3.20 -0.60 8.39
C TYR A 4 2.69 -0.42 6.96
N ALA A 5 1.62 0.35 6.76
CA ALA A 5 0.98 0.49 5.45
C ALA A 5 1.94 1.17 4.46
N ASP A 6 2.48 2.34 4.83
CA ASP A 6 3.35 3.09 3.92
C ASP A 6 4.76 2.48 3.83
N GLY A 7 5.37 2.18 4.98
CA GLY A 7 6.72 1.65 5.04
C GLY A 7 6.87 0.22 4.55
N TYR A 8 6.02 -0.72 4.98
CA TYR A 8 6.17 -2.15 4.62
C TYR A 8 5.36 -2.57 3.40
N HIS A 9 4.15 -2.06 3.21
CA HIS A 9 3.25 -2.51 2.14
C HIS A 9 3.40 -1.65 0.88
N HIS A 10 3.04 -0.37 0.93
CA HIS A 10 3.13 0.51 -0.23
C HIS A 10 4.55 0.61 -0.77
N ARG A 11 5.58 0.66 0.09
CA ARG A 11 6.99 0.65 -0.38
C ARG A 11 7.29 -0.55 -1.30
N LYS A 12 6.71 -1.72 -1.05
CA LYS A 12 6.88 -2.90 -1.91
C LYS A 12 6.17 -2.73 -3.24
N GLU A 13 4.97 -2.19 -3.24
CA GLU A 13 4.32 -1.86 -4.49
C GLU A 13 5.12 -0.81 -5.28
N GLU A 14 5.38 0.34 -4.67
CA GLU A 14 5.97 1.52 -5.32
C GLU A 14 7.41 1.32 -5.79
N GLU A 15 8.25 0.63 -5.01
CA GLU A 15 9.67 0.43 -5.35
C GLU A 15 9.91 -0.83 -6.19
N VAL A 16 8.97 -1.79 -6.21
CA VAL A 16 9.21 -3.11 -6.81
C VAL A 16 8.10 -3.55 -7.76
N LEU A 17 6.86 -3.71 -7.29
CA LEU A 17 5.79 -4.28 -8.14
C LEU A 17 5.39 -3.34 -9.27
N PHE A 18 5.11 -2.08 -8.94
CA PHE A 18 4.70 -1.05 -9.88
C PHE A 18 5.76 -0.86 -10.97
N PRO A 19 7.05 -0.62 -10.66
CA PRO A 19 8.09 -0.57 -11.69
C PRO A 19 8.16 -1.82 -12.56
N ALA A 20 7.96 -3.02 -11.99
CA ALA A 20 8.00 -4.26 -12.75
C ALA A 20 6.81 -4.38 -13.73
N ILE A 21 5.63 -3.89 -13.35
CA ILE A 21 4.47 -3.79 -14.27
C ILE A 21 4.73 -2.70 -15.32
N LYS A 22 5.30 -1.56 -14.92
CA LYS A 22 5.59 -0.43 -15.81
C LYS A 22 6.68 -0.71 -16.84
N ASP A 23 7.51 -1.74 -16.65
CA ASP A 23 8.52 -2.14 -17.65
C ASP A 23 7.86 -2.76 -18.90
N HIS A 24 6.58 -3.17 -18.81
CA HIS A 24 5.83 -3.66 -19.96
C HIS A 24 5.47 -2.50 -20.92
N PRO A 25 5.56 -2.68 -22.26
CA PRO A 25 5.36 -1.61 -23.23
C PRO A 25 3.91 -1.14 -23.40
N ASP A 26 2.96 -1.75 -22.70
CA ASP A 26 1.54 -1.40 -22.80
C ASP A 26 1.23 -0.17 -21.94
N PHE A 27 0.84 0.92 -22.58
CA PHE A 27 0.56 2.19 -21.94
C PHE A 27 -0.64 2.14 -20.99
N VAL A 28 -1.62 1.25 -21.22
CA VAL A 28 -2.79 1.11 -20.33
C VAL A 28 -2.35 0.68 -18.94
N LEU A 29 -1.30 -0.14 -18.84
CA LEU A 29 -0.75 -0.55 -17.54
C LEU A 29 -0.19 0.65 -16.77
N GLN A 30 0.33 1.66 -17.46
CA GLN A 30 0.86 2.85 -16.80
C GLN A 30 -0.25 3.68 -16.16
N GLU A 31 -1.36 3.86 -16.88
CA GLU A 31 -2.52 4.58 -16.35
C GLU A 31 -3.11 3.87 -15.12
N ILE A 32 -3.22 2.54 -15.16
CA ILE A 32 -3.68 1.74 -14.01
C ILE A 32 -2.75 1.95 -12.80
N ILE A 33 -1.44 1.83 -13.00
CA ILE A 33 -0.50 1.99 -11.89
C ILE A 33 -0.45 3.44 -11.36
N ASP A 34 -0.64 4.44 -12.23
CA ASP A 34 -0.75 5.84 -11.79
C ASP A 34 -1.97 6.05 -10.88
N GLU A 35 -3.11 5.39 -11.16
CA GLU A 35 -4.29 5.43 -10.27
C GLU A 35 -3.99 4.83 -8.88
N PHE A 36 -3.27 3.71 -8.80
CA PHE A 36 -2.84 3.15 -7.50
C PHE A 36 -1.88 4.08 -6.75
N MET A 37 -0.95 4.75 -7.45
CA MET A 37 -0.07 5.76 -6.84
C MET A 37 -0.86 6.94 -6.29
N GLU A 38 -1.88 7.43 -7.00
CA GLU A 38 -2.76 8.49 -6.52
C GLU A 38 -3.52 8.08 -5.25
N HIS A 39 -3.98 6.83 -5.17
CA HIS A 39 -4.57 6.29 -3.95
C HIS A 39 -3.59 6.33 -2.76
N HIS A 40 -2.33 5.90 -2.96
CA HIS A 40 -1.31 5.91 -1.91
C HIS A 40 -1.04 7.33 -1.38
N GLU A 41 -0.90 8.31 -2.28
CA GLU A 41 -0.76 9.73 -1.92
C GLU A 41 -1.99 10.22 -1.14
N GLY A 42 -3.20 9.92 -1.60
CA GLY A 42 -4.44 10.27 -0.90
C GLY A 42 -4.50 9.69 0.53
N PHE A 43 -4.01 8.47 0.74
CA PHE A 43 -3.92 7.88 2.09
C PHE A 43 -2.89 8.59 2.98
N ARG A 44 -1.77 9.05 2.41
CA ARG A 44 -0.78 9.88 3.14
C ARG A 44 -1.39 11.23 3.55
N GLU A 45 -2.15 11.86 2.65
CA GLU A 45 -2.88 13.10 2.92
C GLU A 45 -3.91 12.90 4.04
N TYR A 46 -4.77 11.89 3.94
CA TYR A 46 -5.72 11.56 5.00
C TYR A 46 -5.03 11.36 6.35
N ALA A 47 -3.91 10.63 6.40
CA ALA A 47 -3.17 10.42 7.64
C ALA A 47 -2.63 11.74 8.21
N ALA A 48 -2.17 12.66 7.36
CA ALA A 48 -1.72 13.99 7.79
C ALA A 48 -2.88 14.83 8.34
N GLU A 49 -4.01 14.91 7.64
CA GLU A 49 -5.19 15.67 8.06
C GLU A 49 -5.78 15.13 9.37
N ILE A 50 -5.81 13.81 9.55
CA ILE A 50 -6.27 13.18 10.80
C ILE A 50 -5.40 13.63 11.97
N ILE A 51 -4.07 13.63 11.80
CA ILE A 51 -3.11 14.05 12.83
C ILE A 51 -3.29 15.54 13.14
N GLU A 52 -3.45 16.38 12.12
CA GLU A 52 -3.68 17.82 12.28
C GLU A 52 -4.96 18.08 13.10
N ALA A 53 -6.09 17.48 12.71
CA ALA A 53 -7.35 17.62 13.45
C ALA A 53 -7.26 17.13 14.90
N ILE A 54 -6.52 16.05 15.17
CA ILE A 54 -6.26 15.58 16.55
C ILE A 54 -5.45 16.59 17.35
N ASN A 55 -4.41 17.19 16.75
CA ASN A 55 -3.57 18.20 17.41
C ASN A 55 -4.36 19.47 17.75
N GLU A 56 -5.31 19.85 16.90
CA GLU A 56 -6.24 20.96 17.14
C GLU A 56 -7.38 20.60 18.09
N LYS A 57 -7.47 19.34 18.53
CA LYS A 57 -8.57 18.77 19.33
C LYS A 57 -9.92 18.81 18.63
N ASP A 58 -9.95 18.91 17.31
CA ASP A 58 -11.15 18.74 16.50
C ASP A 58 -11.40 17.25 16.22
N TYR A 59 -11.88 16.56 17.25
CA TYR A 59 -12.16 15.13 17.18
C TYR A 59 -13.32 14.80 16.24
N VAL A 60 -14.23 15.75 15.98
CA VAL A 60 -15.36 15.56 15.06
C VAL A 60 -14.84 15.51 13.63
N GLN A 61 -13.97 16.45 13.25
CA GLN A 61 -13.33 16.46 11.95
C GLN A 61 -12.41 15.26 11.76
N SER A 62 -11.58 14.94 12.77
CA SER A 62 -10.70 13.75 12.74
C SER A 62 -11.50 12.46 12.46
N TYR A 63 -12.62 12.26 13.16
CA TYR A 63 -13.49 11.10 12.95
C TYR A 63 -14.12 11.07 11.54
N LYS A 64 -14.52 12.23 11.03
CA LYS A 64 -15.08 12.34 9.68
C LYS A 64 -14.06 11.94 8.61
N ILE A 65 -12.81 12.39 8.73
CA ILE A 65 -11.73 12.04 7.80
C ILE A 65 -11.39 10.55 7.94
N LEU A 66 -11.27 10.04 9.17
CA LEU A 66 -11.00 8.63 9.41
C LEU A 66 -12.03 7.69 8.75
N LYS A 67 -13.32 8.04 8.77
CA LYS A 67 -14.34 7.24 8.08
C LYS A 67 -14.17 7.22 6.56
N ARG A 68 -13.78 8.34 5.96
CA ARG A 68 -13.50 8.40 4.52
C ARG A 68 -12.27 7.56 4.19
N TYR A 69 -11.19 7.76 4.94
CA TYR A 69 -9.98 6.96 4.86
C TYR A 69 -10.26 5.45 4.90
N ILE A 70 -11.10 4.98 5.85
CA ILE A 70 -11.43 3.55 5.97
C ILE A 70 -12.20 3.04 4.74
N ASN A 71 -13.17 3.81 4.24
CA ASN A 71 -13.94 3.40 3.07
C ASN A 71 -13.03 3.31 1.83
N ASP A 72 -12.27 4.36 1.56
CA ASP A 72 -11.39 4.43 0.40
C ASP A 72 -10.28 3.36 0.47
N LEU A 73 -9.80 3.04 1.68
CA LEU A 73 -8.84 1.95 1.89
C LEU A 73 -9.44 0.57 1.58
N LEU A 74 -10.70 0.33 1.93
CA LEU A 74 -11.36 -0.94 1.62
C LEU A 74 -11.57 -1.10 0.12
N ASP A 75 -11.95 -0.02 -0.57
CA ASP A 75 -12.09 -0.01 -2.02
C ASP A 75 -10.74 -0.25 -2.71
N HIS A 76 -9.67 0.37 -2.20
CA HIS A 76 -8.31 0.15 -2.69
C HIS A 76 -7.84 -1.30 -2.52
N ILE A 77 -8.03 -1.89 -1.33
CA ILE A 77 -7.69 -3.30 -1.08
C ILE A 77 -8.47 -4.23 -2.03
N ALA A 78 -9.73 -3.90 -2.34
CA ALA A 78 -10.51 -4.67 -3.31
C ALA A 78 -9.91 -4.56 -4.71
N ALA A 79 -9.58 -3.35 -5.17
CA ALA A 79 -8.93 -3.13 -6.47
C ALA A 79 -7.58 -3.85 -6.58
N GLU A 80 -6.76 -3.84 -5.52
CA GLU A 80 -5.49 -4.57 -5.52
C GLU A 80 -5.70 -6.09 -5.68
N ASN A 81 -6.62 -6.66 -4.90
CA ASN A 81 -6.87 -8.10 -4.88
C ASN A 81 -7.51 -8.61 -6.17
N GLU A 82 -8.48 -7.86 -6.69
CA GLU A 82 -9.30 -8.30 -7.83
C GLU A 82 -8.68 -7.93 -9.17
N GLU A 83 -7.87 -6.87 -9.22
CA GLU A 83 -7.32 -6.34 -10.48
C GLU A 83 -5.78 -6.40 -10.49
N LEU A 84 -5.10 -5.66 -9.62
CA LEU A 84 -3.64 -5.48 -9.67
C LEU A 84 -2.88 -6.81 -9.55
N PHE A 85 -3.23 -7.64 -8.57
CA PHE A 85 -2.51 -8.90 -8.34
C PHE A 85 -2.84 -9.95 -9.41
N VAL A 86 -4.06 -9.95 -9.93
CA VAL A 86 -4.45 -10.81 -11.05
C VAL A 86 -3.70 -10.39 -12.31
N LEU A 87 -3.59 -9.09 -12.56
CA LEU A 87 -2.82 -8.51 -13.65
C LEU A 87 -1.34 -8.92 -13.56
N ALA A 88 -0.71 -8.75 -12.39
CA ALA A 88 0.69 -9.11 -12.18
C ALA A 88 0.95 -10.61 -12.45
N GLN A 89 0.07 -11.50 -11.96
CA GLN A 89 0.17 -12.95 -12.19
C GLN A 89 0.01 -13.34 -13.66
N ASN A 90 -0.75 -12.58 -14.44
CA ASN A 90 -0.91 -12.82 -15.88
C ASN A 90 0.27 -12.26 -16.70
N LEU A 91 0.91 -11.18 -16.24
CA LEU A 91 2.00 -10.52 -16.96
C LEU A 91 3.36 -11.18 -16.72
N MET A 92 3.56 -11.81 -15.57
CA MET A 92 4.88 -12.25 -15.10
C MET A 92 4.95 -13.77 -14.96
N ASP A 93 6.09 -14.35 -15.36
CA ASP A 93 6.38 -15.75 -15.15
C ASP A 93 6.82 -16.05 -13.70
N GLU A 94 6.94 -17.34 -13.37
CA GLU A 94 7.33 -17.80 -12.02
C GLU A 94 8.68 -17.23 -11.56
N ASN A 95 9.67 -17.07 -12.45
CA ASN A 95 10.98 -16.55 -12.09
C ASN A 95 10.91 -15.04 -11.80
N GLN A 96 10.11 -14.30 -12.58
CA GLN A 96 9.88 -12.88 -12.35
C GLN A 96 9.16 -12.64 -11.01
N LEU A 97 8.13 -13.44 -10.71
CA LEU A 97 7.40 -13.37 -9.44
C LEU A 97 8.30 -13.76 -8.25
N GLU A 98 9.15 -14.78 -8.40
CA GLU A 98 10.13 -15.15 -7.37
C GLU A 98 11.14 -14.02 -7.10
N ASN A 99 11.62 -13.35 -8.15
CA ASN A 99 12.51 -12.20 -8.00
C ASN A 99 11.82 -11.03 -7.26
N ILE A 100 10.55 -10.73 -7.58
CA ILE A 100 9.76 -9.74 -6.84
C ILE A 100 9.61 -10.12 -5.37
N TYR A 101 9.31 -11.38 -5.08
CA TYR A 101 9.20 -11.89 -3.71
C TYR A 101 10.50 -11.67 -2.91
N PHE A 102 11.67 -11.95 -3.48
CA PHE A 102 12.94 -11.70 -2.79
C PHE A 102 13.20 -10.21 -2.55
N LYS A 103 12.87 -9.33 -3.52
CA LYS A 103 12.96 -7.88 -3.31
C LYS A 103 12.02 -7.38 -2.20
N PHE A 104 10.82 -7.95 -2.08
CA PHE A 104 9.91 -7.66 -0.97
C PHE A 104 10.51 -8.10 0.37
N LYS A 105 11.20 -9.24 0.39
CA LYS A 105 11.91 -9.71 1.59
C LYS A 105 13.07 -8.80 1.97
N ASP A 106 13.82 -8.28 1.00
CA ASP A 106 14.89 -7.33 1.26
C ASP A 106 14.36 -6.04 1.92
N ILE A 107 13.22 -5.51 1.46
CA ILE A 107 12.55 -4.36 2.09
C ILE A 107 12.12 -4.68 3.53
N ASP A 108 11.50 -5.85 3.76
CA ASP A 108 11.13 -6.29 5.11
C ASP A 108 12.34 -6.37 6.05
N MET A 109 13.47 -6.87 5.55
CA MET A 109 14.72 -6.99 6.30
C MET A 109 15.35 -5.63 6.59
N GLU A 110 15.32 -4.69 5.64
CA GLU A 110 15.82 -3.33 5.80
C GLU A 110 15.07 -2.55 6.89
N LEU A 111 13.74 -2.68 6.92
CA LEU A 111 12.87 -2.01 7.89
C LEU A 111 12.81 -2.74 9.25
N GLY A 112 13.16 -4.02 9.26
CA GLY A 112 13.25 -4.87 10.45
C GLY A 112 12.08 -5.83 10.64
N GLU A 113 12.27 -7.10 10.26
CA GLU A 113 11.23 -8.14 10.31
C GLU A 113 10.56 -8.31 11.69
N SER A 114 11.30 -8.13 12.79
CA SER A 114 10.73 -8.23 14.14
C SER A 114 9.62 -7.20 14.38
N ARG A 115 9.81 -5.97 13.88
CA ARG A 115 8.84 -4.89 14.01
C ARG A 115 7.58 -5.18 13.20
N LYS A 116 7.74 -5.75 12.00
CA LYS A 116 6.62 -6.21 11.18
C LYS A 116 5.79 -7.28 11.89
N ILE A 117 6.46 -8.29 12.47
CA ILE A 117 5.81 -9.35 13.25
C ILE A 117 5.02 -8.78 14.43
N ASP A 118 5.52 -7.74 15.10
CA ASP A 118 4.79 -7.09 16.18
C ASP A 118 3.48 -6.44 15.69
N PHE A 119 3.48 -5.82 14.51
CA PHE A 119 2.26 -5.29 13.89
C PHE A 119 1.27 -6.41 13.52
N GLU A 120 1.75 -7.51 12.92
CA GLU A 120 0.90 -8.66 12.55
C GLU A 120 0.27 -9.31 13.80
N LYS A 121 1.01 -9.38 14.92
CA LYS A 121 0.48 -9.88 16.20
C LYS A 121 -0.57 -8.96 16.79
N LEU A 122 -0.41 -7.64 16.66
CA LEU A 122 -1.37 -6.67 17.18
C LEU A 122 -2.77 -6.90 16.59
N ILE A 123 -2.86 -7.17 15.28
CA ILE A 123 -4.13 -7.46 14.59
C ILE A 123 -4.83 -8.68 15.22
N ASN A 124 -4.08 -9.74 15.52
CA ASN A 124 -4.62 -10.96 16.12
C ASN A 124 -5.05 -10.79 17.60
N SER A 125 -4.77 -9.64 18.20
CA SER A 125 -5.09 -9.32 19.59
C SER A 125 -6.20 -8.28 19.77
N LEU A 126 -6.69 -7.71 18.67
CA LEU A 126 -7.83 -6.79 18.62
C LEU A 126 -9.15 -7.56 18.47
#